data_AF-A0A2H3D853-F1
#
_entry.id   AF-A0A2H3D853-F1
#
_cell.length_a   1.000
_cell.length_b   1.000
_cell.length_c   1.000
_cell.angle_alpha   90.00
_cell.angle_beta   90.00
_cell.angle_gamma   90.00
#
_symmetry.space_group_name_H-M   'P 1'
#
loop_
_entity.id
_entity.type
_entity.pdbx_description
1 polymer ?
#
loop_
_entity_poly.entity_id
_entity_poly.type
_entity_poly.pdbx_seq_one_letter_code
_entity_poly.pdbx_strand_id
1 'polypeptide(L)' 'EESLIDFHELIGEHSGDNMAEAVWATLKAFGLTDRIMAFVMDNATNNNTMVKHIEDLCWEQGISFSA' A
#
# COMPACT_ATOMS: atom_id res chain seq x y z
N GLU A 1 17.49 -2.59 -12.44
CA GLU A 1 17.97 -2.91 -11.09
C GLU A 1 16.83 -2.62 -10.13
N GLU A 2 16.65 -3.45 -9.10
CA GLU A 2 15.60 -3.29 -8.10
C GLU A 2 16.20 -2.65 -6.84
N SER A 3 15.43 -1.81 -6.15
CA SER A 3 15.89 -1.12 -4.92
C SER A 3 14.90 -1.38 -3.79
N LEU A 4 15.40 -1.84 -2.65
CA LEU A 4 14.62 -1.93 -1.42
C LEU A 4 14.41 -0.52 -0.88
N ILE A 5 13.14 -0.08 -0.83
CA ILE A 5 12.80 1.28 -0.38
C ILE A 5 12.48 1.34 1.12
N ASP A 6 11.97 0.26 1.71
CA ASP A 6 11.62 0.22 3.13
C ASP A 6 11.48 -1.21 3.66
N PHE A 7 11.63 -1.36 4.98
CA PHE A 7 11.28 -2.56 5.73
C PHE A 7 10.65 -2.12 7.06
N HIS A 8 9.32 -2.07 7.08
CA HIS A 8 8.56 -1.55 8.19
C HIS A 8 8.08 -2.67 9.11
N GLU A 9 8.36 -2.58 10.42
CA GLU A 9 7.74 -3.46 11.40
C GLU A 9 6.28 -3.05 11.58
N LEU A 10 5.35 -3.97 11.32
CA LEU A 10 3.92 -3.73 11.56
C LEU A 10 3.62 -3.82 13.05
N ILE A 11 3.20 -2.70 13.63
CA ILE A 11 2.79 -2.64 15.03
C ILE A 11 1.27 -2.85 15.11
N GLY A 12 0.84 -3.78 15.96
CA GLY A 12 -0.58 -4.11 16.15
C GLY A 12 -1.06 -5.28 15.29
N GLU A 13 -2.34 -5.30 14.94
CA GLU A 13 -2.90 -6.38 14.12
C GLU A 13 -2.43 -6.32 12.67
N HIS A 14 -2.20 -7.47 12.06
CA HIS A 14 -1.85 -7.59 10.64
C HIS A 14 -3.11 -7.53 9.75
N SER A 15 -3.99 -6.57 10.04
CA SER A 15 -5.17 -6.28 9.23
C SER A 15 -4.76 -5.60 7.93
N GLY A 16 -5.57 -5.76 6.88
CA GLY A 16 -5.34 -5.12 5.58
C GLY A 16 -5.18 -3.59 5.70
N ASP A 17 -6.04 -2.96 6.50
CA ASP A 17 -6.04 -1.51 6.72
C ASP A 17 -4.73 -1.05 7.38
N ASN A 18 -4.25 -1.76 8.42
CA ASN A 18 -2.99 -1.40 9.07
C ASN A 18 -1.80 -1.58 8.13
N MET A 19 -1.79 -2.66 7.34
CA MET A 19 -0.78 -2.85 6.30
C MET A 19 -0.83 -1.74 5.24
N ALA A 20 -2.03 -1.30 4.85
CA ALA A 20 -2.22 -0.24 3.87
C ALA A 20 -1.67 1.10 4.38
N GLU A 21 -1.92 1.45 5.64
CA GLU A 21 -1.37 2.66 6.25
C GLU A 21 0.16 2.63 6.29
N ALA A 22 0.77 1.48 6.64
CA ALA A 22 2.22 1.32 6.64
C ALA A 22 2.82 1.51 5.22
N VAL A 23 2.28 0.82 4.22
CA VAL A 23 2.71 0.94 2.82
C VAL A 23 2.50 2.37 2.30
N TRP A 24 1.35 2.97 2.60
CA TRP A 24 1.03 4.33 2.15
C TRP A 24 1.96 5.38 2.78
N ALA A 25 2.33 5.21 4.05
CA ALA A 25 3.31 6.07 4.71
C ALA A 25 4.66 6.03 3.97
N THR A 26 5.15 4.85 3.62
CA THR A 26 6.36 4.68 2.80
C THR A 26 6.20 5.36 1.44
N LEU A 27 5.11 5.10 0.71
CA LEU A 27 4.89 5.70 -0.61
C LEU A 27 4.84 7.24 -0.56
N LYS A 28 4.20 7.82 0.45
CA LYS A 28 4.20 9.27 0.70
C LYS A 28 5.61 9.80 0.98
N ALA A 29 6.39 9.11 1.81
CA ALA A 29 7.74 9.54 2.18
C ALA A 29 8.68 9.63 0.96
N PHE A 30 8.49 8.78 -0.04
CA PHE A 30 9.27 8.77 -1.28
C PHE A 30 8.61 9.51 -2.46
N GLY A 31 7.40 10.07 -2.28
CA GLY A 31 6.67 10.75 -3.37
C GLY A 31 6.24 9.79 -4.50
N LEU A 32 5.81 8.58 -4.14
CA LEU A 32 5.46 7.49 -5.05
C LEU A 32 3.96 7.14 -5.09
N THR A 33 3.11 7.91 -4.40
CA THR A 33 1.66 7.61 -4.29
C THR A 33 0.96 7.55 -5.65
N ASP A 34 1.38 8.34 -6.64
CA ASP A 34 0.86 8.37 -8.01
C ASP A 34 1.64 7.47 -8.99
N ARG A 35 2.55 6.63 -8.48
CA ARG A 35 3.45 5.78 -9.27
C ARG A 35 3.27 4.28 -9.02
N ILE A 36 2.13 3.91 -8.45
CA ILE A 36 1.76 2.51 -8.21
C ILE A 36 1.27 1.90 -9.53
N MET A 37 1.93 0.83 -10.00
CA MET A 37 1.50 0.08 -11.19
C MET A 37 0.76 -1.21 -10.82
N ALA A 38 1.31 -1.98 -9.87
CA ALA A 38 0.75 -3.24 -9.43
C ALA A 38 1.35 -3.63 -8.06
N PHE A 39 0.61 -4.45 -7.31
CA PHE A 39 1.12 -5.13 -6.13
C PHE A 39 1.43 -6.59 -6.45
N VAL A 40 2.60 -7.07 -6.04
CA VAL A 40 3.01 -8.47 -6.14
C VAL A 40 3.16 -9.02 -4.72
N MET A 41 2.30 -9.95 -4.34
CA MET A 41 2.17 -10.44 -2.96
C MET A 41 1.82 -11.92 -2.96
N ASP A 42 1.85 -12.55 -1.79
CA ASP A 42 1.35 -13.91 -1.59
C ASP A 42 -0.20 -13.95 -1.59
N ASN A 43 -0.75 -15.16 -1.57
CA ASN A 43 -2.20 -15.38 -1.63
C ASN A 43 -2.84 -15.35 -0.22
N ALA A 44 -2.81 -14.18 0.42
CA ALA A 44 -3.43 -13.94 1.72
C ALA A 44 -4.62 -12.97 1.58
N THR A 45 -5.71 -13.21 2.32
CA THR A 45 -6.95 -12.41 2.19
C THR A 45 -6.81 -10.98 2.68
N ASN A 46 -5.92 -10.74 3.64
CA ASN A 46 -5.61 -9.40 4.14
C ASN A 46 -4.91 -8.53 3.08
N ASN A 47 -4.20 -9.13 2.11
CA ASN A 47 -3.66 -8.42 0.94
C ASN A 47 -4.77 -7.81 0.06
N ASN A 48 -5.91 -8.50 -0.10
CA ASN A 48 -7.04 -7.96 -0.85
C ASN A 48 -7.63 -6.74 -0.15
N THR A 49 -7.76 -6.80 1.18
CA THR A 49 -8.24 -5.66 1.98
C THR A 49 -7.25 -4.50 1.92
N MET A 50 -5.94 -4.80 1.99
CA MET A 50 -4.89 -3.79 1.89
C MET A 50 -4.96 -2.99 0.59
N VAL A 51 -5.05 -3.67 -0.57
CA VAL A 51 -5.07 -2.98 -1.87
C VAL A 51 -6.36 -2.16 -2.05
N LYS A 52 -7.50 -2.63 -1.53
CA LYS A 52 -8.75 -1.84 -1.50
C LYS A 52 -8.64 -0.58 -0.66
N HIS A 53 -8.02 -0.66 0.52
CA HIS A 53 -7.80 0.52 1.35
C HIS A 53 -6.82 1.51 0.67
N ILE A 54 -5.80 1.01 -0.03
CA ILE A 54 -4.91 1.85 -0.86
C ILE A 54 -5.68 2.49 -2.02
N GLU A 55 -6.63 1.78 -2.64
CA GLU A 55 -7.52 2.36 -3.64
C GLU A 55 -8.29 3.55 -3.06
N ASP A 56 -8.95 3.38 -1.91
CA ASP A 56 -9.68 4.48 -1.23
C ASP A 56 -8.77 5.69 -0.98
N LEU A 57 -7.55 5.47 -0.47
CA LEU A 57 -6.56 6.53 -0.24
C LEU A 57 -6.11 7.23 -1.53
N CYS A 58 -6.02 6.51 -2.66
CA CYS A 58 -5.77 7.10 -3.97
C CYS A 58 -6.92 8.01 -4.40
N TRP A 59 -8.17 7.54 -4.29
CA TRP A 59 -9.36 8.33 -4.64
C TRP A 59 -9.47 9.60 -3.79
N GLU A 60 -9.16 9.54 -2.49
CA GLU A 60 -9.10 10.70 -1.60
C GLU A 60 -8.08 11.75 -2.05
N GLN A 61 -6.99 11.33 -2.70
CA GLN A 61 -5.97 12.23 -3.25
C GLN A 61 -6.20 12.58 -4.73
N GLY A 62 -7.32 12.14 -5.33
CA GLY A 62 -7.62 12.38 -6.75
C GLY A 62 -6.75 11.57 -7.71
N ILE A 63 -6.16 10.47 -7.25
CA ILE A 63 -5.35 9.54 -8.03
C ILE A 63 -6.26 8.43 -8.54
N SER A 64 -6.29 8.22 -9.85
CA SER A 64 -7.05 7.11 -10.46
C SER A 64 -6.30 5.80 -10.21
N PHE A 65 -6.90 4.90 -9.44
CA PHE A 65 -6.40 3.57 -9.17
C PHE A 65 -7.58 2.59 -9.00
N SER A 66 -7.39 1.31 -9.35
CA SER A 66 -8.39 0.26 -9.21
C SER A 66 -7.73 -0.99 -8.66
N ALA A 67 -8.23 -1.49 -7.53
CA ALA A 67 -7.75 -2.69 -6.86
C ALA A 67 -8.23 -3.99 -7.54
#